data_AF-A0ABD1MG57-F1
#
_entry.id   AF-A0ABD1MG57-F1
#
_cell.length_a   1.000
_cell.length_b   1.000
_cell.length_c   1.000
_cell.angle_alpha   90.00
_cell.angle_beta   90.00
_cell.angle_gamma   90.00
#
_symmetry.space_group_name_H-M   'P 1'
#
loop_
_entity.id
_entity.type
_entity.pdbx_description
1 polymer ?
#
loop_
_entity_poly.entity_id
_entity_poly.type
_entity_poly.pdbx_seq_one_letter_code
_entity_poly.pdbx_strand_id
1 'polypeptide(L)'
;MTLTSFATSCSRLGGLVYRALYISMKPVLLLTLSFLPLFALFTNLQLAFSHDEVEQVVDVRGNPIFPGGTYYIIPAIRGPPGGGVKLGKTGNSDCPVTVLQDFSEVVRGMPVKFTISGISPGIIFTGTPLEIEFTRKPGCVESSKWVVFVDNEIQKACVGIGGPEDHPGQQTLSGTFHIQKYQFGYKLVFCVNGTSTCLDIGRFNAKNGESGRRLNLTEHEAFDLVFVEASDYEEITKSVV
;
A
#
# COMPACT_ATOMS: atom_id res chain seq x y z
N MET A 1 57.49 -25.41 -43.00
CA MET A 1 57.86 -24.00 -43.23
C MET A 1 56.99 -23.44 -44.33
N THR A 2 56.05 -22.57 -43.94
CA THR A 2 55.80 -21.22 -44.49
C THR A 2 56.19 -20.82 -45.94
N LEU A 3 55.24 -20.07 -46.54
CA LEU A 3 55.41 -18.84 -47.38
C LEU A 3 55.66 -18.92 -48.91
N THR A 4 54.57 -18.87 -49.67
CA THR A 4 54.14 -17.78 -50.60
C THR A 4 55.11 -16.99 -51.52
N SER A 5 54.61 -16.73 -52.75
CA SER A 5 54.62 -15.43 -53.50
C SER A 5 55.45 -15.32 -54.80
N PHE A 6 55.21 -14.21 -55.53
CA PHE A 6 55.73 -13.70 -56.82
C PHE A 6 55.05 -14.19 -58.13
N ALA A 7 54.88 -13.39 -59.22
CA ALA A 7 54.74 -11.93 -59.42
C ALA A 7 54.36 -11.50 -60.89
N THR A 8 53.73 -10.32 -61.04
CA THR A 8 53.82 -9.28 -62.14
C THR A 8 53.79 -9.56 -63.66
N SER A 9 52.99 -8.75 -64.40
CA SER A 9 53.37 -7.93 -65.60
C SER A 9 52.19 -7.00 -66.01
N CYS A 10 52.27 -5.64 -65.97
CA CYS A 10 52.73 -4.66 -66.99
C CYS A 10 51.87 -4.60 -68.29
N SER A 11 51.25 -3.47 -68.69
CA SER A 11 51.88 -2.24 -69.23
C SER A 11 50.89 -1.07 -69.47
N ARG A 12 51.36 0.11 -69.93
CA ARG A 12 50.68 1.43 -69.93
C ARG A 12 50.62 2.14 -71.30
N LEU A 13 49.55 2.91 -71.53
CA LEU A 13 49.43 4.29 -72.10
C LEU A 13 47.92 4.65 -72.14
N GLY A 14 47.39 5.87 -72.34
CA GLY A 14 47.89 7.27 -72.47
C GLY A 14 46.75 8.13 -73.09
N GLY A 15 46.50 9.43 -72.80
CA GLY A 15 47.15 10.44 -71.93
C GLY A 15 46.13 11.39 -71.28
N LEU A 16 46.24 12.73 -71.45
CA LEU A 16 45.39 13.76 -70.80
C LEU A 16 44.91 14.87 -71.77
N VAL A 17 43.72 15.45 -71.49
CA VAL A 17 43.52 16.92 -71.41
C VAL A 17 42.51 17.24 -70.29
N TYR A 18 42.87 18.11 -69.35
CA TYR A 18 41.97 18.63 -68.31
C TYR A 18 41.39 19.98 -68.71
N ARG A 19 40.11 20.24 -68.38
CA ARG A 19 39.57 21.61 -68.22
C ARG A 19 39.09 21.79 -66.79
N ALA A 20 39.73 22.71 -66.06
CA ALA A 20 39.28 23.12 -64.75
C ALA A 20 38.13 24.14 -64.89
N LEU A 21 37.01 23.90 -64.20
CA LEU A 21 35.95 24.88 -63.99
C LEU A 21 36.02 25.38 -62.56
N TYR A 22 36.42 26.65 -62.41
CA TYR A 22 36.40 27.35 -61.13
C TYR A 22 34.95 27.66 -60.74
N ILE A 23 34.46 27.08 -59.65
CA ILE A 23 33.15 27.43 -59.06
C ILE A 23 33.39 27.99 -57.66
N SER A 24 32.85 29.19 -57.43
CA SER A 24 33.02 29.97 -56.21
C SER A 24 32.40 29.25 -55.00
N MET A 25 33.22 29.01 -53.97
CA MET A 25 32.75 28.58 -52.65
C MET A 25 32.04 29.75 -51.96
N LYS A 26 30.71 29.67 -51.81
CA LYS A 26 29.97 30.48 -50.84
C LYS A 26 29.91 29.72 -49.51
N PRO A 27 30.19 30.35 -48.35
CA PRO A 27 30.08 29.68 -47.06
C PRO A 27 28.60 29.52 -46.70
N VAL A 28 28.05 28.32 -46.87
CA VAL A 28 26.76 27.96 -46.28
C VAL A 28 27.00 27.62 -44.80
N LEU A 29 27.04 28.69 -44.01
CA LEU A 29 27.25 28.64 -42.57
C LEU A 29 25.90 28.36 -41.87
N LEU A 30 25.88 27.39 -40.95
CA LEU A 30 24.86 27.14 -39.91
C LEU A 30 23.41 26.86 -40.36
N LEU A 31 22.94 25.61 -40.19
CA LEU A 31 21.56 25.31 -39.75
C LEU A 31 21.31 23.83 -39.34
N THR A 32 22.29 23.15 -38.72
CA THR A 32 22.15 21.75 -38.24
C THR A 32 22.36 21.61 -36.74
N LEU A 33 21.82 22.53 -35.94
CA LEU A 33 21.94 22.53 -34.47
C LEU A 33 20.60 22.77 -33.77
N SER A 34 19.56 22.02 -34.14
CA SER A 34 18.19 22.19 -33.59
C SER A 34 17.39 20.90 -33.38
N PHE A 35 18.06 19.78 -33.04
CA PHE A 35 17.41 18.53 -32.60
C PHE A 35 17.86 18.06 -31.20
N LEU A 36 18.22 19.01 -30.33
CA LEU A 36 18.69 18.76 -28.96
C LEU A 36 17.89 19.44 -27.81
N PRO A 37 16.56 19.70 -27.91
CA PRO A 37 15.74 20.03 -26.74
C PRO A 37 14.59 19.02 -26.49
N LEU A 38 14.87 17.71 -26.49
CA LEU A 38 13.87 16.67 -26.14
C LEU A 38 14.33 15.65 -25.08
N PHE A 39 15.60 15.65 -24.67
CA PHE A 39 16.13 14.73 -23.66
C PHE A 39 16.21 15.31 -22.23
N ALA A 40 15.87 16.60 -22.06
CA ALA A 40 15.97 17.32 -20.78
C ALA A 40 14.66 17.33 -19.96
N LEU A 41 13.65 16.54 -20.33
CA LEU A 41 12.31 16.54 -19.72
C LEU A 41 12.02 15.32 -18.81
N PHE A 42 12.97 14.41 -18.63
CA PHE A 42 12.76 13.17 -17.85
C PHE A 42 13.47 13.13 -16.49
N THR A 43 14.29 14.13 -16.14
CA THR A 43 15.06 14.15 -14.87
C THR A 43 14.33 14.86 -13.72
N ASN A 44 13.08 15.27 -13.91
CA ASN A 44 12.25 15.89 -12.88
C ASN A 44 10.95 15.10 -12.60
N LEU A 45 11.00 13.76 -12.71
CA LEU A 45 10.12 12.95 -11.88
C LEU A 45 10.66 13.01 -10.44
N GLN A 46 10.46 14.15 -9.81
CA GLN A 46 10.48 14.23 -8.36
C GLN A 46 9.43 13.22 -7.90
N LEU A 47 9.88 12.18 -7.19
CA LEU A 47 8.99 11.38 -6.36
C LEU A 47 8.34 12.37 -5.42
N ALA A 48 7.09 12.72 -5.71
CA ALA A 48 6.28 13.53 -4.83
C ALA A 48 5.95 12.67 -3.62
N PHE A 49 6.90 12.61 -2.68
CA PHE A 49 6.58 12.46 -1.28
C PHE A 49 5.62 13.61 -0.98
N SER A 50 4.33 13.33 -0.89
CA SER A 50 3.48 14.16 -0.07
C SER A 50 4.19 14.25 1.28
N HIS A 51 4.46 15.48 1.74
CA HIS A 51 4.50 15.68 3.17
C HIS A 51 3.06 15.46 3.63
N ASP A 52 2.72 14.20 3.90
CA ASP A 52 1.55 13.87 4.70
C ASP A 52 1.76 14.63 6.01
N GLU A 53 0.95 15.66 6.20
CA GLU A 53 1.05 16.51 7.39
C GLU A 53 0.84 15.62 8.62
N VAL A 54 1.76 15.72 9.59
CA VAL A 54 1.72 14.90 10.80
C VAL A 54 0.63 15.47 11.70
N GLU A 55 -0.59 15.03 11.41
CA GLU A 55 -1.83 15.45 12.06
C GLU A 55 -2.21 14.50 13.19
N GLN A 56 -2.94 15.03 14.17
CA GLN A 56 -3.58 14.21 15.17
C GLN A 56 -4.66 13.31 14.54
N VAL A 57 -4.68 12.02 14.90
CA VAL A 57 -5.79 11.15 14.56
C VAL A 57 -6.95 11.45 15.51
N VAL A 58 -8.16 11.64 14.97
CA VAL A 58 -9.36 11.93 15.75
C VAL A 58 -10.51 10.96 15.47
N ASP A 59 -11.41 10.83 16.43
CA ASP A 59 -12.70 10.12 16.29
C ASP A 59 -13.73 10.95 15.50
N VAL A 60 -14.92 10.40 15.28
CA VAL A 60 -16.06 11.08 14.64
C VAL A 60 -16.62 12.30 15.40
N ARG A 61 -16.20 12.56 16.64
CA ARG A 61 -16.49 13.79 17.40
C ARG A 61 -15.37 14.83 17.29
N GLY A 62 -14.21 14.48 16.75
CA GLY A 62 -13.01 15.33 16.74
C GLY A 62 -12.12 15.19 17.99
N ASN A 63 -12.37 14.21 18.87
CA ASN A 63 -11.50 13.95 20.02
C ASN A 63 -10.24 13.19 19.59
N PRO A 64 -9.08 13.39 20.24
CA PRO A 64 -7.87 12.61 19.98
C PRO A 64 -8.08 11.10 20.14
N ILE A 65 -7.50 10.29 19.26
CA ILE A 65 -7.36 8.85 19.48
C ILE A 65 -6.22 8.61 20.48
N PHE A 66 -6.58 8.09 21.65
CA PHE A 66 -5.64 7.71 22.70
C PHE A 66 -5.16 6.26 22.59
N PRO A 67 -3.86 5.97 22.77
CA PRO A 67 -3.35 4.61 22.92
C PRO A 67 -4.04 3.87 24.06
N GLY A 68 -4.40 2.60 23.84
CA GLY A 68 -5.17 1.77 24.77
C GLY A 68 -6.67 2.09 24.85
N GLY A 69 -7.12 3.23 24.30
CA GLY A 69 -8.53 3.56 24.11
C GLY A 69 -9.21 2.61 23.12
N THR A 70 -10.52 2.44 23.26
CA THR A 70 -11.30 1.42 22.53
C THR A 70 -12.20 2.05 21.48
N TYR A 71 -12.01 1.71 20.21
CA TYR A 71 -12.73 2.32 19.09
C TYR A 71 -13.27 1.28 18.11
N TYR A 72 -14.46 1.50 17.58
CA TYR A 72 -14.95 0.79 16.40
C TYR A 72 -14.33 1.40 15.15
N ILE A 73 -13.85 0.55 14.24
CA ILE A 73 -13.50 0.95 12.87
C ILE A 73 -14.72 0.69 11.98
N ILE A 74 -15.27 1.75 11.39
CA ILE A 74 -16.42 1.70 10.48
C ILE A 74 -16.12 2.48 9.20
N PRO A 75 -16.81 2.22 8.08
CA PRO A 75 -16.68 3.01 6.86
C PRO A 75 -17.01 4.48 7.11
N ALA A 76 -16.26 5.40 6.48
CA ALA A 76 -16.52 6.84 6.60
C ALA A 76 -17.91 7.24 6.04
N ILE A 77 -18.34 6.57 4.97
CA ILE A 77 -19.65 6.75 4.34
C ILE A 77 -20.61 5.64 4.81
N ARG A 78 -21.78 6.02 5.33
CA ARG A 78 -22.85 5.10 5.75
C ARG A 78 -23.58 4.49 4.54
N GLY A 79 -24.36 3.43 4.76
CA GLY A 79 -25.15 2.76 3.72
C GLY A 79 -24.37 1.67 2.98
N PRO A 80 -24.29 1.71 1.63
CA PRO A 80 -23.71 0.64 0.81
C PRO A 80 -22.32 0.09 1.20
N PRO A 81 -21.39 0.88 1.80
CA PRO A 81 -20.11 0.35 2.26
C PRO A 81 -20.20 -0.75 3.32
N GLY A 82 -21.29 -0.82 4.10
CA GLY A 82 -21.53 -1.86 5.11
C GLY A 82 -21.13 -1.46 6.54
N GLY A 83 -20.86 -2.46 7.38
CA GLY A 83 -20.62 -2.31 8.82
C GLY A 83 -19.15 -2.19 9.20
N GLY A 84 -18.87 -2.31 10.49
CA GLY A 84 -17.53 -2.28 11.04
C GLY A 84 -16.78 -3.62 10.96
N VAL A 85 -15.58 -3.64 11.53
CA VAL A 85 -14.66 -4.80 11.50
C VAL A 85 -14.96 -5.80 12.63
N LYS A 86 -14.94 -7.09 12.31
CA LYS A 86 -15.21 -8.23 13.21
C LYS A 86 -14.26 -9.38 12.92
N LEU A 87 -14.27 -10.39 13.77
CA LEU A 87 -13.63 -11.68 13.50
C LEU A 87 -14.58 -12.63 12.76
N GLY A 88 -14.02 -13.48 11.90
CA GLY A 88 -14.75 -14.54 11.19
C GLY A 88 -13.87 -15.74 10.86
N LYS A 89 -14.51 -16.90 10.69
CA LYS A 89 -13.87 -18.09 10.10
C LYS A 89 -13.75 -17.90 8.59
N THR A 90 -12.62 -18.31 8.00
CA THR A 90 -12.39 -18.32 6.56
C THR A 90 -11.60 -19.56 6.15
N GLY A 91 -11.68 -19.94 4.87
CA GLY A 91 -11.07 -21.17 4.36
C GLY A 91 -11.48 -22.40 5.20
N ASN A 92 -10.49 -23.20 5.59
CA ASN A 92 -10.68 -24.38 6.44
C ASN A 92 -10.43 -24.11 7.94
N SER A 93 -10.34 -22.85 8.37
CA SER A 93 -10.02 -22.54 9.78
C SER A 93 -11.23 -22.66 10.70
N ASP A 94 -11.10 -23.51 11.73
CA ASP A 94 -12.12 -23.67 12.77
C ASP A 94 -12.13 -22.54 13.82
N CYS A 95 -11.09 -21.71 13.89
CA CYS A 95 -11.03 -20.56 14.78
C CYS A 95 -11.33 -19.27 13.99
N PRO A 96 -12.18 -18.35 14.49
CA PRO A 96 -12.45 -17.09 13.78
C PRO A 96 -11.29 -16.11 13.99
N VAL A 97 -10.21 -16.28 13.22
CA VAL A 97 -8.97 -15.50 13.31
C VAL A 97 -8.76 -14.53 12.14
N THR A 98 -9.66 -14.47 11.16
CA THR A 98 -9.57 -13.50 10.05
C THR A 98 -10.35 -12.23 10.36
N VAL A 99 -9.78 -11.06 10.02
CA VAL A 99 -10.47 -9.77 10.14
C VAL A 99 -11.36 -9.55 8.92
N LEU A 100 -12.67 -9.46 9.17
CA LEU A 100 -13.71 -9.21 8.18
C LEU A 100 -14.40 -7.87 8.47
N GLN A 101 -14.69 -7.09 7.44
CA GLN A 101 -15.61 -5.97 7.49
C GLN A 101 -17.03 -6.45 7.15
N ASP A 102 -18.01 -6.16 8.01
CA ASP A 102 -19.38 -6.67 7.84
C ASP A 102 -20.08 -6.05 6.61
N PHE A 103 -20.96 -6.82 5.96
CA PHE A 103 -21.75 -6.30 4.84
C PHE A 103 -22.85 -5.32 5.27
N SER A 104 -23.29 -5.35 6.52
CA SER A 104 -24.46 -4.62 7.00
C SER A 104 -24.09 -3.46 7.94
N GLU A 105 -24.53 -2.23 7.64
CA GLU A 105 -24.15 -1.02 8.40
C GLU A 105 -24.53 -1.07 9.89
N VAL A 106 -25.57 -1.84 10.24
CA VAL A 106 -26.03 -1.96 11.64
C VAL A 106 -25.08 -2.79 12.50
N VAL A 107 -24.18 -3.58 11.89
CA VAL A 107 -23.16 -4.34 12.60
C VAL A 107 -21.94 -3.46 12.81
N ARG A 108 -21.81 -2.88 14.01
CA ARG A 108 -20.64 -2.07 14.41
C ARG A 108 -19.33 -2.86 14.46
N GLY A 109 -19.40 -4.19 14.53
CA GLY A 109 -18.25 -5.06 14.67
C GLY A 109 -17.72 -5.12 16.11
N MET A 110 -16.41 -5.23 16.27
CA MET A 110 -15.70 -5.38 17.53
C MET A 110 -14.78 -4.16 17.75
N PRO A 111 -14.71 -3.58 18.96
CA PRO A 111 -13.77 -2.50 19.23
C PRO A 111 -12.33 -2.99 19.18
N VAL A 112 -11.46 -2.18 18.58
CA VAL A 112 -10.01 -2.32 18.61
C VAL A 112 -9.37 -1.37 19.63
N LYS A 113 -8.14 -1.68 20.01
CA LYS A 113 -7.19 -0.78 20.68
C LYS A 113 -5.99 -0.55 19.78
N PHE A 114 -5.36 0.60 19.97
CA PHE A 114 -4.09 0.97 19.34
C PHE A 114 -3.00 1.06 20.40
N THR A 115 -1.83 0.51 20.12
CA THR A 115 -0.66 0.61 21.01
C THR A 115 0.53 1.15 20.23
N ILE A 116 1.20 2.17 20.77
CA ILE A 116 2.48 2.67 20.24
C ILE A 116 3.59 1.88 20.92
N SER A 117 4.44 1.21 20.13
CA SER A 117 5.60 0.48 20.66
C SER A 117 6.69 1.48 21.07
N GLY A 118 7.05 1.52 22.36
CA GLY A 118 8.09 2.42 22.90
C GLY A 118 7.53 3.66 23.60
N ILE A 119 8.13 4.83 23.37
CA ILE A 119 7.74 6.08 24.04
C ILE A 119 6.52 6.67 23.35
N SER A 120 5.38 6.65 24.03
CA SER A 120 4.13 7.27 23.57
C SER A 120 4.08 8.75 23.99
N PRO A 121 3.72 9.69 23.08
CA PRO A 121 3.39 11.07 23.44
C PRO A 121 1.99 11.22 24.06
N GLY A 122 1.28 10.11 24.29
CA GLY A 122 -0.07 10.07 24.86
C GLY A 122 -1.21 10.16 23.84
N ILE A 123 -0.93 10.54 22.59
CA ILE A 123 -1.90 10.71 21.50
C ILE A 123 -1.35 10.08 20.22
N ILE A 124 -2.21 9.58 19.33
CA ILE A 124 -1.82 9.01 18.04
C ILE A 124 -1.82 10.08 16.94
N PHE A 125 -0.73 10.15 16.17
CA PHE A 125 -0.58 10.98 14.98
C PHE A 125 -0.58 10.14 13.70
N THR A 126 -0.90 10.75 12.56
CA THR A 126 -0.75 10.12 11.24
C THR A 126 0.70 9.66 11.03
N GLY A 127 0.88 8.51 10.37
CA GLY A 127 2.21 7.93 10.17
C GLY A 127 2.90 7.36 11.42
N THR A 128 2.27 7.40 12.61
CA THR A 128 2.80 6.71 13.80
C THR A 128 2.79 5.19 13.60
N PRO A 129 3.88 4.44 13.90
CA PRO A 129 3.85 2.98 13.94
C PRO A 129 3.01 2.47 15.12
N LEU A 130 2.09 1.55 14.83
CA LEU A 130 1.10 1.01 15.76
C LEU A 130 1.00 -0.50 15.70
N GLU A 131 0.70 -1.08 16.84
CA GLU A 131 0.02 -2.37 16.96
C GLU A 131 -1.49 -2.11 17.08
N ILE A 132 -2.29 -2.89 16.35
CA ILE A 132 -3.77 -2.90 16.47
C ILE A 132 -4.16 -4.22 17.11
N GLU A 133 -5.09 -4.21 18.06
CA GLU A 133 -5.62 -5.44 18.66
C GLU A 133 -7.13 -5.37 18.89
N PHE A 134 -7.85 -6.48 18.76
CA PHE A 134 -9.23 -6.51 19.22
C PHE A 134 -9.30 -6.52 20.76
N THR A 135 -10.31 -5.84 21.32
CA THR A 135 -10.61 -5.84 22.76
C THR A 135 -10.98 -7.21 23.32
N ARG A 136 -11.35 -8.17 22.47
CA ARG A 136 -11.71 -9.55 22.83
C ARG A 136 -11.18 -10.50 21.74
N LYS A 137 -10.86 -11.74 22.13
CA LYS A 137 -10.45 -12.84 21.25
C LYS A 137 -11.35 -14.08 21.47
N PRO A 138 -11.51 -14.97 20.49
CA PRO A 138 -12.06 -16.31 20.73
C PRO A 138 -11.09 -17.12 21.62
N GLY A 139 -11.60 -18.15 22.30
CA GLY A 139 -10.78 -18.98 23.20
C GLY A 139 -9.78 -19.91 22.52
N CYS A 140 -9.74 -19.94 21.18
CA CYS A 140 -8.88 -20.81 20.37
C CYS A 140 -7.63 -20.11 19.80
N VAL A 141 -7.39 -18.84 20.16
CA VAL A 141 -6.20 -18.06 19.76
C VAL A 141 -5.61 -17.38 20.99
N GLU A 142 -4.28 -17.25 21.05
CA GLU A 142 -3.63 -16.62 22.21
C GLU A 142 -3.60 -15.09 22.18
N SER A 143 -3.53 -14.48 20.99
CA SER A 143 -3.41 -13.02 20.82
C SER A 143 -4.58 -12.43 20.03
N SER A 144 -5.09 -11.27 20.46
CA SER A 144 -6.02 -10.46 19.66
C SER A 144 -5.32 -9.44 18.75
N LYS A 145 -3.98 -9.38 18.79
CA LYS A 145 -3.18 -8.47 17.95
C LYS A 145 -3.34 -8.83 16.48
N TRP A 146 -3.50 -7.81 15.66
CA TRP A 146 -3.63 -7.92 14.22
C TRP A 146 -2.29 -8.31 13.61
N VAL A 147 -2.34 -9.22 12.65
CA VAL A 147 -1.21 -9.69 11.85
C VAL A 147 -1.62 -9.69 10.38
N VAL A 148 -0.64 -9.71 9.47
CA VAL A 148 -0.90 -9.91 8.04
C VAL A 148 -0.44 -11.31 7.65
N PHE A 149 -1.30 -12.07 6.98
CA PHE A 149 -1.02 -13.43 6.51
C PHE A 149 -1.33 -13.56 5.01
N VAL A 150 -0.57 -14.38 4.29
CA VAL A 150 -0.76 -14.61 2.85
C VAL A 150 -1.72 -15.78 2.63
N ASP A 151 -2.92 -15.47 2.16
CA ASP A 151 -3.87 -16.48 1.69
C ASP A 151 -3.57 -16.81 0.22
N ASN A 152 -3.10 -18.04 0.01
CA ASN A 152 -2.71 -18.58 -1.29
C ASN A 152 -3.90 -18.99 -2.18
N GLU A 153 -5.11 -19.18 -1.62
CA GLU A 153 -6.29 -19.54 -2.41
C GLU A 153 -6.83 -18.31 -3.15
N ILE A 154 -6.87 -17.16 -2.47
CA ILE A 154 -7.34 -15.88 -3.06
C ILE A 154 -6.19 -14.96 -3.54
N GLN A 155 -4.93 -15.37 -3.34
CA GLN A 155 -3.73 -14.61 -3.71
C GLN A 155 -3.71 -13.19 -3.12
N LYS A 156 -3.93 -13.10 -1.80
CA LYS A 156 -3.94 -11.83 -1.04
C LYS A 156 -3.21 -11.95 0.29
N ALA A 157 -2.45 -10.90 0.62
CA ALA A 157 -2.02 -10.65 1.99
C ALA A 157 -3.19 -10.03 2.78
N CYS A 158 -3.82 -10.82 3.64
CA CYS A 158 -5.01 -10.47 4.42
C CYS A 158 -4.67 -10.15 5.88
N VAL A 159 -5.56 -9.41 6.55
CA VAL A 159 -5.43 -9.14 7.98
C VAL A 159 -6.13 -10.23 8.80
N GLY A 160 -5.43 -10.76 9.80
CA GLY A 160 -5.93 -11.71 10.79
C GLY A 160 -5.53 -11.30 12.20
N ILE A 161 -5.72 -12.19 13.18
CA ILE A 161 -5.17 -12.08 14.53
C ILE A 161 -4.36 -13.32 14.90
N GLY A 162 -3.58 -13.25 15.99
CA GLY A 162 -2.84 -14.40 16.51
C GLY A 162 -1.37 -14.41 16.09
N GLY A 163 -0.81 -15.61 15.95
CA GLY A 163 0.55 -15.87 15.47
C GLY A 163 0.58 -16.82 14.26
N PRO A 164 1.77 -17.22 13.78
CA PRO A 164 1.92 -18.18 12.67
C PRO A 164 1.19 -19.52 12.89
N GLU A 165 1.01 -19.93 14.14
CA GLU A 165 0.25 -21.10 14.57
C GLU A 165 -1.24 -21.03 14.24
N ASP A 166 -1.82 -19.82 14.19
CA ASP A 166 -3.24 -19.58 13.91
C ASP A 166 -3.56 -19.52 12.41
N HIS A 167 -2.52 -19.39 11.57
CA HIS A 167 -2.61 -19.33 10.10
C HIS A 167 -1.80 -20.49 9.46
N PRO A 168 -2.14 -21.76 9.76
CA PRO A 168 -1.32 -22.91 9.38
C PRO A 168 -1.17 -23.05 7.87
N GLY A 169 0.09 -23.18 7.41
CA GLY A 169 0.43 -23.28 5.99
C GLY A 169 0.39 -21.95 5.22
N GLN A 170 0.11 -20.83 5.89
CA GLN A 170 0.12 -19.49 5.33
C GLN A 170 1.32 -18.69 5.86
N GLN A 171 1.91 -17.83 5.03
CA GLN A 171 3.03 -17.00 5.45
C GLN A 171 2.53 -15.77 6.21
N THR A 172 2.93 -15.58 7.47
CA THR A 172 2.73 -14.32 8.19
C THR A 172 3.81 -13.29 7.85
N LEU A 173 3.42 -12.04 7.60
CA LEU A 173 4.33 -10.92 7.36
C LEU A 173 4.54 -10.13 8.66
N SER A 174 5.80 -9.84 8.98
CA SER A 174 6.16 -8.94 10.10
C SER A 174 6.13 -7.48 9.62
N GLY A 175 5.60 -6.58 10.44
CA GLY A 175 5.46 -5.16 10.10
C GLY A 175 4.75 -4.37 11.18
N THR A 176 4.46 -3.10 10.89
CA THR A 176 3.68 -2.19 11.74
C THR A 176 2.49 -1.62 10.99
N PHE A 177 1.39 -1.38 11.69
CA PHE A 177 0.25 -0.65 11.15
C PHE A 177 0.43 0.84 11.34
N HIS A 178 -0.13 1.65 10.45
CA HIS A 178 -0.12 3.10 10.51
C HIS A 178 -1.52 3.61 10.14
N ILE A 179 -1.86 4.82 10.60
CA ILE A 179 -3.07 5.54 10.21
C ILE A 179 -2.64 6.73 9.35
N GLN A 180 -3.31 6.96 8.23
CA GLN A 180 -3.11 8.12 7.35
C GLN A 180 -4.45 8.76 7.00
N LYS A 181 -4.46 10.07 6.67
CA LYS A 181 -5.67 10.72 6.12
C LYS A 181 -6.06 10.10 4.80
N TYR A 182 -7.36 9.97 4.55
CA TYR A 182 -7.86 9.49 3.28
C TYR A 182 -9.31 9.92 3.07
N GLN A 183 -9.60 10.53 1.91
CA GLN A 183 -10.96 10.88 1.48
C GLN A 183 -11.79 11.57 2.57
N PHE A 184 -12.76 10.87 3.18
CA PHE A 184 -13.67 11.43 4.18
C PHE A 184 -13.24 11.17 5.64
N GLY A 185 -12.19 10.38 5.86
CA GLY A 185 -11.61 10.13 7.17
C GLY A 185 -10.15 9.70 7.06
N TYR A 186 -9.92 8.40 7.23
CA TYR A 186 -8.60 7.79 7.33
C TYR A 186 -8.53 6.51 6.50
N LYS A 187 -7.30 6.03 6.29
CA LYS A 187 -6.99 4.67 5.87
C LYS A 187 -6.02 4.04 6.86
N LEU A 188 -6.02 2.71 6.92
CA LEU A 188 -4.92 1.96 7.52
C LEU A 188 -3.87 1.62 6.46
N VAL A 189 -2.61 1.61 6.88
CA VAL A 189 -1.44 1.23 6.07
C VAL A 189 -0.64 0.20 6.84
N PHE A 190 0.01 -0.74 6.17
CA PHE A 190 0.93 -1.70 6.79
C PHE A 190 2.31 -1.60 6.14
N CYS A 191 3.34 -1.39 6.97
CA CYS A 191 4.74 -1.29 6.55
C CYS A 191 5.48 -2.58 6.92
N VAL A 192 6.11 -3.24 5.93
CA VAL A 192 6.78 -4.54 6.11
C VAL A 192 8.16 -4.35 6.73
N ASN A 193 8.40 -4.99 7.88
CA ASN A 193 9.63 -4.87 8.65
C ASN A 193 10.87 -5.27 7.83
N GLY A 194 11.95 -4.49 7.97
CA GLY A 194 13.19 -4.70 7.22
C GLY A 194 13.15 -4.21 5.77
N THR A 195 12.06 -3.55 5.34
CA THR A 195 11.92 -2.99 4.00
C THR A 195 11.40 -1.54 4.05
N SER A 196 11.45 -0.84 2.91
CA SER A 196 10.77 0.45 2.72
C SER A 196 9.35 0.30 2.16
N THR A 197 8.76 -0.90 2.21
CA THR A 197 7.48 -1.20 1.55
C THR A 197 6.34 -0.97 2.52
N CYS A 198 5.48 -0.01 2.20
CA CYS A 198 4.21 0.22 2.89
C CYS A 198 3.07 0.09 1.87
N LEU A 199 2.00 -0.61 2.25
CA LEU A 199 0.83 -0.85 1.41
C LEU A 199 -0.44 -0.46 2.15
N ASP A 200 -1.39 0.12 1.43
CA ASP A 200 -2.69 0.49 1.96
C ASP A 200 -3.50 -0.77 2.32
N ILE A 201 -4.39 -0.66 3.29
CA ILE A 201 -5.34 -1.72 3.62
C ILE A 201 -6.66 -1.44 2.91
N GLY A 202 -6.94 -2.23 1.89
CA GLY A 202 -8.21 -2.25 1.16
C GLY A 202 -9.20 -3.27 1.71
N ARG A 203 -10.29 -3.48 0.95
CA ARG A 203 -11.32 -4.49 1.21
C ARG A 203 -11.42 -5.45 0.04
N PHE A 204 -11.52 -6.74 0.31
CA PHE A 204 -11.71 -7.78 -0.70
C PHE A 204 -12.89 -8.70 -0.34
N ASN A 205 -13.89 -8.77 -1.24
CA ASN A 205 -14.96 -9.77 -1.12
C ASN A 205 -14.52 -11.04 -1.87
N ALA A 206 -14.20 -12.09 -1.11
CA ALA A 206 -13.75 -13.37 -1.65
C ALA A 206 -14.84 -14.17 -2.39
N LYS A 207 -16.13 -13.80 -2.25
CA LYS A 207 -17.29 -14.43 -2.92
C LYS A 207 -17.42 -15.95 -2.71
N ASN A 208 -16.85 -16.45 -1.63
CA ASN A 208 -16.76 -17.86 -1.23
C ASN A 208 -17.67 -18.21 -0.03
N GLY A 209 -18.65 -17.37 0.30
CA GLY A 209 -19.57 -17.57 1.43
C GLY A 209 -19.11 -16.96 2.77
N GLU A 210 -17.95 -16.30 2.81
CA GLU A 210 -17.48 -15.56 3.99
C GLU A 210 -18.47 -14.47 4.43
N SER A 211 -18.65 -14.29 5.74
CA SER A 211 -19.66 -13.39 6.34
C SER A 211 -19.28 -11.89 6.32
N GLY A 212 -18.37 -11.49 5.44
CA GLY A 212 -17.88 -10.11 5.31
C GLY A 212 -16.81 -9.99 4.22
N ARG A 213 -16.26 -8.79 4.06
CA ARG A 213 -15.12 -8.50 3.18
C ARG A 213 -13.83 -8.66 3.98
N ARG A 214 -12.84 -9.40 3.51
CA ARG A 214 -11.51 -9.42 4.14
C ARG A 214 -10.87 -8.04 4.04
N LEU A 215 -10.07 -7.68 5.04
CA LEU A 215 -9.10 -6.59 4.89
C LEU A 215 -7.81 -7.15 4.26
N ASN A 216 -7.21 -6.42 3.32
CA ASN A 216 -6.03 -6.89 2.58
C ASN A 216 -5.08 -5.76 2.19
N LEU A 217 -3.79 -6.07 2.03
CA LEU A 217 -2.82 -5.14 1.43
C LEU A 217 -3.18 -4.89 -0.04
N THR A 218 -3.06 -3.63 -0.49
CA THR A 218 -3.47 -3.18 -1.82
C THR A 218 -2.60 -2.03 -2.34
N GLU A 219 -2.45 -1.96 -3.67
CA GLU A 219 -1.94 -0.80 -4.42
C GLU A 219 -3.09 -0.02 -5.09
N HIS A 220 -4.34 -0.34 -4.75
CA HIS A 220 -5.55 0.23 -5.35
C HIS A 220 -6.36 1.01 -4.29
N GLU A 221 -7.69 0.99 -4.35
CA GLU A 221 -8.58 1.66 -3.40
C GLU A 221 -8.35 1.17 -1.96
N ALA A 222 -8.00 2.09 -1.07
CA ALA A 222 -7.88 1.84 0.36
C ALA A 222 -9.26 1.85 1.05
N PHE A 223 -9.36 1.25 2.23
CA PHE A 223 -10.58 1.32 3.02
C PHE A 223 -10.70 2.69 3.71
N ASP A 224 -11.55 3.57 3.15
CA ASP A 224 -11.94 4.83 3.79
C ASP A 224 -12.82 4.56 5.04
N LEU A 225 -12.29 4.94 6.20
CA LEU A 225 -12.80 4.58 7.52
C LEU A 225 -12.71 5.73 8.52
N VAL A 226 -13.51 5.63 9.56
CA VAL A 226 -13.50 6.52 10.73
C VAL A 226 -13.53 5.70 12.01
N PHE A 227 -13.09 6.34 13.10
CA PHE A 227 -13.07 5.75 14.44
C PHE A 227 -14.23 6.29 15.27
N VAL A 228 -14.96 5.41 15.96
CA VAL A 228 -16.00 5.80 16.93
C VAL A 228 -15.64 5.22 18.28
N GLU A 229 -15.64 6.04 19.33
CA GLU A 229 -15.34 5.59 20.69
C GLU A 229 -16.36 4.54 21.16
N ALA A 230 -15.91 3.48 21.83
CA ALA A 230 -16.80 2.37 22.15
C ALA A 230 -17.77 2.69 23.30
N SER A 231 -17.37 3.59 24.20
CA SER A 231 -18.11 4.11 25.37
C SER A 231 -19.43 4.78 24.99
N ASP A 232 -19.46 5.54 23.88
CA ASP A 232 -20.63 6.23 23.31
C ASP A 232 -21.88 5.36 23.28
N TYR A 233 -21.67 4.10 22.89
CA TYR A 233 -22.75 3.14 22.69
C TYR A 233 -23.17 2.47 23.99
N GLU A 234 -22.30 2.41 24.99
CA GLU A 234 -22.71 2.01 26.34
C GLU A 234 -23.61 3.07 26.98
N GLU A 235 -23.33 4.36 26.79
CA GLU A 235 -24.18 5.45 27.28
C GLU A 235 -25.56 5.42 26.62
N ILE A 236 -25.62 5.25 25.30
CA ILE A 236 -26.90 5.10 24.57
C ILE A 236 -27.69 3.89 25.10
N THR A 237 -27.06 2.75 25.36
CA THR A 237 -27.77 1.57 25.91
C THR A 237 -28.21 1.75 27.36
N LYS A 238 -27.51 2.56 28.17
CA LYS A 238 -27.90 2.89 29.55
C LYS A 238 -29.02 3.93 29.61
N SER A 239 -29.16 4.78 28.60
CA SER A 239 -30.19 5.83 28.50
C SER A 239 -31.58 5.32 28.06
N VAL A 240 -31.70 4.04 27.69
CA VAL A 240 -32.93 3.42 27.16
C VAL A 240 -33.54 2.40 28.15
N VAL A 241 -32.98 2.29 29.37
CA VAL A 241 -33.40 1.36 30.44
C VAL A 241 -33.90 2.14 31.66
#